data_AF-A0A2E6HZQ3-F1
#
_entry.id   AF-A0A2E6HZQ3-F1
#
_cell.length_a   1.000
_cell.length_b   1.000
_cell.length_c   1.000
_cell.angle_alpha   90.00
_cell.angle_beta   90.00
_cell.angle_gamma   90.00
#
_symmetry.space_group_name_H-M   'P 1'
#
loop_
_entity.id
_entity.type
_entity.pdbx_description
1 polymer ?
#
loop_
_entity_poly.entity_id
_entity_poly.type
_entity_poly.pdbx_seq_one_letter_code
_entity_poly.pdbx_strand_id
1 'polypeptide(L)'
;MSATGGTNREGVILGNCTLIVGILLPLQTPAQEKVQIPDLRLEKGLRRILQEPIRLLYRDDLARIRTLSLRGSEIQSVVGLEHCTNMTALDLTFNKISDLKPLAGLTALTELNLSSNLLVDVSPLNALVALKDLDLSFNRVSDVSTLSNLDALTELNLSFNLLARCAATRRACGPEGCGSEL
;
A
#
# COMPACT_ATOMS: atom_id res chain seq x y z
N MET A 1 13.59 -22.47 76.53
CA MET A 1 12.65 -23.25 75.70
C MET A 1 12.75 -22.72 74.29
N SER A 2 13.39 -23.53 73.42
CA SER A 2 13.14 -23.72 71.98
C SER A 2 13.08 -22.46 71.08
N ALA A 3 14.07 -22.20 70.22
CA ALA A 3 14.29 -22.82 68.89
C ALA A 3 13.18 -22.39 67.90
N THR A 4 13.42 -21.84 66.70
CA THR A 4 14.39 -22.20 65.65
C THR A 4 14.42 -21.17 64.51
N GLY A 5 15.57 -21.08 63.81
CA GLY A 5 15.69 -20.75 62.36
C GLY A 5 15.81 -19.25 62.03
N GLY A 6 16.91 -18.69 61.52
CA GLY A 6 17.83 -19.22 60.50
C GLY A 6 17.07 -19.33 59.17
N THR A 7 17.38 -18.62 58.07
CA THR A 7 18.71 -18.28 57.55
C THR A 7 18.62 -17.25 56.41
N ASN A 8 19.62 -16.35 56.38
CA ASN A 8 20.41 -15.86 55.24
C ASN A 8 19.70 -15.11 54.09
N ARG A 9 19.89 -13.79 53.92
CA ARG A 9 21.11 -13.08 53.44
C ARG A 9 21.50 -13.44 52.01
N GLU A 10 21.13 -12.56 51.08
CA GLU A 10 22.01 -11.93 50.07
C GLU A 10 21.37 -10.55 49.79
N GLY A 11 21.97 -9.45 50.23
CA GLY A 11 22.86 -8.66 49.36
C GLY A 11 22.31 -7.24 49.22
N VAL A 12 22.62 -6.38 50.19
CA VAL A 12 22.52 -4.91 50.06
C VAL A 12 23.83 -4.42 49.47
N ILE A 13 23.82 -3.61 48.40
CA ILE A 13 24.72 -2.46 48.08
C ILE A 13 24.04 -1.67 46.92
N LEU A 14 23.32 -0.58 47.23
CA LEU A 14 23.68 0.85 47.08
C LEU A 14 23.52 1.43 45.65
N GLY A 15 22.70 2.47 45.51
CA GLY A 15 22.68 3.29 44.29
C GLY A 15 21.54 4.30 44.14
N ASN A 16 21.53 5.33 45.01
CA ASN A 16 20.99 6.68 44.80
C ASN A 16 19.54 6.94 44.34
N CYS A 17 18.83 7.65 45.23
CA CYS A 17 17.71 8.54 44.93
C CYS A 17 18.04 9.56 43.82
N THR A 18 17.12 9.73 42.87
CA THR A 18 16.78 11.04 42.31
C THR A 18 15.30 11.09 41.97
N LEU A 19 14.59 11.94 42.72
CA LEU A 19 13.39 12.62 42.24
C LEU A 19 13.70 13.23 40.86
N ILE A 20 13.02 12.80 39.80
CA ILE A 20 12.85 13.63 38.60
C ILE A 20 11.35 13.70 38.30
N VAL A 21 10.78 14.81 38.78
CA VAL A 21 9.88 15.74 38.08
C VAL A 21 8.97 15.15 37.02
N GLY A 22 7.67 15.38 37.20
CA GLY A 22 6.63 15.09 36.22
C GLY A 22 6.97 15.58 34.81
N ILE A 23 7.39 14.65 33.97
CA ILE A 23 7.14 14.73 32.54
C ILE A 23 5.85 13.96 32.35
N LEU A 24 4.76 14.71 32.22
CA LEU A 24 3.60 14.25 31.48
C LEU A 24 4.11 14.01 30.06
N LEU A 25 4.69 12.83 29.79
CA LEU A 25 4.94 12.39 28.43
C LEU A 25 3.56 12.45 27.77
N PRO A 26 3.35 13.27 26.72
CA PRO A 26 2.08 13.21 26.01
C PRO A 26 1.92 11.74 25.61
N LEU A 27 0.78 11.16 26.00
CA LEU A 27 0.36 9.84 25.53
C LEU A 27 0.59 9.86 24.02
N GLN A 28 1.61 9.15 23.53
CA GLN A 28 1.84 9.02 22.10
C GLN A 28 0.63 8.27 21.57
N THR A 29 -0.28 9.04 20.99
CA THR A 29 -1.45 8.47 20.34
C THR A 29 -0.96 7.68 19.13
N PRO A 30 -1.63 6.58 18.74
CA PRO A 30 -1.33 5.89 17.48
C PRO A 30 -1.47 6.80 16.23
N ALA A 31 -1.99 8.03 16.41
CA ALA A 31 -2.07 9.08 15.42
C ALA A 31 -0.72 9.79 15.14
N GLN A 32 0.24 9.73 16.07
CA GLN A 32 1.55 10.40 15.96
C GLN A 32 2.67 9.48 15.43
N GLU A 33 2.32 8.38 14.76
CA GLU A 33 3.30 7.46 14.19
C GLU A 33 3.90 8.06 12.90
N LYS A 34 5.24 8.13 12.86
CA LYS A 34 5.98 8.57 11.68
C LYS A 34 5.75 7.56 10.56
N VAL A 35 5.21 8.03 9.44
CA VAL A 35 5.01 7.18 8.27
C VAL A 35 6.33 7.01 7.52
N GLN A 36 6.68 5.77 7.21
CA GLN A 36 7.84 5.47 6.38
C GLN A 36 7.42 5.40 4.91
N ILE A 37 7.92 6.33 4.09
CA ILE A 37 7.71 6.35 2.65
C ILE A 37 9.08 6.12 1.99
N PRO A 38 9.43 4.89 1.62
CA PRO A 38 10.76 4.58 1.07
C PRO A 38 10.97 5.13 -0.34
N ASP A 39 9.90 5.31 -1.12
CA ASP A 39 9.98 5.88 -2.46
C ASP A 39 10.04 7.42 -2.38
N LEU A 40 11.21 7.98 -2.67
CA LEU A 40 11.44 9.43 -2.63
C LEU A 40 10.57 10.22 -3.61
N ARG A 41 10.11 9.60 -4.71
CA ARG A 41 9.27 10.28 -5.70
C ARG A 41 7.84 10.36 -5.18
N LEU A 42 7.35 9.28 -4.57
CA LEU A 42 6.09 9.27 -3.83
C LEU A 42 6.11 10.29 -2.70
N GLU A 43 7.15 10.28 -1.86
CA GLU A 43 7.27 11.21 -0.74
C GLU A 43 7.25 12.67 -1.21
N LYS A 44 8.02 13.01 -2.25
CA LYS A 44 8.01 14.36 -2.85
C LYS A 44 6.64 14.72 -3.40
N GLY A 45 5.95 13.77 -4.03
CA GLY A 45 4.58 13.95 -4.53
C GLY A 45 3.60 14.30 -3.41
N LEU A 46 3.59 13.51 -2.34
CA LEU A 46 2.74 13.71 -1.17
C LEU A 46 3.02 15.07 -0.50
N ARG A 47 4.30 15.43 -0.31
CA ARG A 47 4.70 16.74 0.24
C ARG A 47 4.20 17.92 -0.60
N ARG A 48 4.23 17.81 -1.93
CA ARG A 48 3.72 18.86 -2.82
C ARG A 48 2.22 19.06 -2.66
N ILE A 49 1.46 17.97 -2.56
CA ILE A 49 0.00 18.02 -2.44
C ILE A 49 -0.43 18.54 -1.08
N LEU A 50 0.27 18.12 -0.02
CA LEU A 50 0.02 18.62 1.33
C LEU A 50 0.50 20.07 1.54
N GLN A 51 1.27 20.63 0.60
CA GLN A 51 1.93 21.94 0.69
C GLN A 51 2.90 22.06 1.88
N GLU A 52 3.55 20.94 2.21
CA GLU A 52 4.38 20.78 3.41
C GLU A 52 5.77 20.27 3.03
N PRO A 53 6.65 21.14 2.50
CA PRO A 53 7.90 20.71 1.87
C PRO A 53 8.95 20.18 2.86
N ILE A 54 8.93 20.68 4.11
CA ILE A 54 10.04 20.52 5.05
C ILE A 54 9.70 19.62 6.23
N ARG A 55 8.45 19.62 6.71
CA ARG A 55 8.08 18.87 7.91
C ARG A 55 7.92 17.37 7.64
N LEU A 56 8.05 16.59 8.71
CA LEU A 56 7.78 15.15 8.69
C LEU A 56 6.29 14.91 8.39
N LEU A 57 6.03 13.83 7.64
CA LEU A 57 4.69 13.35 7.34
C LEU A 57 4.23 12.36 8.41
N TYR A 58 3.09 12.65 9.01
CA TYR A 58 2.43 11.79 9.99
C TYR A 58 1.19 11.14 9.37
N ARG A 59 0.68 10.10 10.03
CA ARG A 59 -0.55 9.40 9.61
C ARG A 59 -1.71 10.37 9.42
N ASP A 60 -1.89 11.33 10.31
CA ASP A 60 -2.98 12.31 10.25
C ASP A 60 -2.92 13.21 9.00
N ASP A 61 -1.72 13.52 8.51
CA ASP A 61 -1.56 14.30 7.28
C ASP A 61 -2.07 13.51 6.07
N LEU A 62 -1.71 12.23 6.00
CA LEU A 62 -2.09 11.34 4.93
C LEU A 62 -3.59 10.99 4.98
N ALA A 63 -4.16 10.86 6.18
CA ALA A 63 -5.58 10.62 6.36
C ALA A 63 -6.48 11.76 5.84
N ARG A 64 -5.93 12.96 5.60
CA ARG A 64 -6.66 14.09 5.01
C ARG A 64 -6.73 14.03 3.48
N ILE A 65 -5.91 13.21 2.84
CA ILE A 65 -5.86 13.10 1.38
C ILE A 65 -7.09 12.31 0.91
N ARG A 66 -7.94 12.98 0.14
CA ARG A 66 -9.11 12.35 -0.51
C ARG A 66 -8.84 11.96 -1.96
N THR A 67 -8.05 12.77 -2.65
CA THR A 67 -7.75 12.60 -4.07
C THR A 67 -6.26 12.77 -4.28
N LEU A 68 -5.63 11.82 -4.97
CA LEU A 68 -4.19 11.83 -5.22
C LEU A 68 -3.93 11.48 -6.69
N SER A 69 -3.23 12.35 -7.42
CA SER A 69 -2.69 12.03 -8.75
C SER A 69 -1.18 12.26 -8.74
N LEU A 70 -0.43 11.20 -9.04
CA LEU A 70 1.03 11.21 -9.20
C LEU A 70 1.41 10.49 -10.51
N ARG A 71 0.76 10.90 -11.60
CA ARG A 71 1.02 10.37 -12.94
C ARG A 71 2.46 10.62 -13.38
N GLY A 72 3.05 9.65 -14.08
CA GLY A 72 4.34 9.86 -14.78
C GLY A 72 5.52 10.16 -13.85
N SER A 73 5.43 9.77 -12.57
CA SER A 73 6.37 10.18 -11.54
C SER A 73 7.44 9.13 -11.27
N GLU A 74 7.58 8.10 -12.12
CA GLU A 74 8.53 6.98 -11.96
C GLU A 74 8.49 6.30 -10.59
N ILE A 75 7.33 6.31 -9.93
CA ILE A 75 7.11 5.68 -8.63
C ILE A 75 7.23 4.17 -8.80
N GLN A 76 7.99 3.52 -7.91
CA GLN A 76 8.19 2.07 -7.90
C GLN A 76 7.48 1.42 -6.73
N SER A 77 7.37 2.13 -5.60
CA SER A 77 6.70 1.63 -4.40
C SER A 77 5.63 2.60 -3.91
N VAL A 78 4.49 2.04 -3.53
CA VAL A 78 3.35 2.76 -2.95
C VAL A 78 3.28 2.62 -1.42
N VAL A 79 4.33 2.10 -0.79
CA VAL A 79 4.44 2.02 0.68
C VAL A 79 4.34 3.42 1.29
N GLY A 80 3.50 3.54 2.30
CA GLY A 80 3.04 4.77 2.94
C GLY A 80 1.62 5.17 2.54
N LEU A 81 1.11 4.74 1.38
CA LEU A 81 -0.27 5.07 0.97
C LEU A 81 -1.34 4.32 1.77
N GLU A 82 -1.01 3.24 2.47
CA GLU A 82 -1.89 2.51 3.39
C GLU A 82 -2.49 3.41 4.48
N HIS A 83 -1.87 4.56 4.75
CA HIS A 83 -2.33 5.53 5.74
C HIS A 83 -3.32 6.55 5.18
N CYS A 84 -3.51 6.63 3.86
CA CYS A 84 -4.49 7.51 3.21
C CYS A 84 -5.90 6.91 3.26
N THR A 85 -6.38 6.53 4.44
CA THR A 85 -7.59 5.70 4.62
C THR A 85 -8.91 6.34 4.14
N ASN A 86 -8.93 7.67 3.97
CA ASN A 86 -10.09 8.42 3.49
C ASN A 86 -10.00 8.76 1.99
N MET A 87 -9.05 8.16 1.26
CA MET A 87 -8.86 8.40 -0.16
C MET A 87 -9.98 7.75 -0.98
N THR A 88 -10.59 8.54 -1.87
CA THR A 88 -11.68 8.12 -2.75
C THR A 88 -11.23 7.99 -4.20
N ALA A 89 -10.22 8.75 -4.62
CA ALA A 89 -9.68 8.70 -5.97
C ALA A 89 -8.15 8.66 -5.98
N LEU A 90 -7.58 7.72 -6.72
CA LEU A 90 -6.13 7.55 -6.87
C LEU A 90 -5.74 7.33 -8.34
N ASP A 91 -4.87 8.20 -8.85
CA ASP A 91 -4.28 8.10 -10.18
C ASP A 91 -2.75 7.96 -10.08
N LEU A 92 -2.25 6.78 -10.43
CA LEU A 92 -0.84 6.44 -10.50
C LEU A 92 -0.44 5.95 -11.90
N THR A 93 -1.11 6.48 -12.92
CA THR A 93 -0.86 6.18 -14.33
C THR A 93 0.60 6.47 -14.74
N PHE A 94 1.18 5.67 -15.63
CA PHE A 94 2.57 5.83 -16.13
C PHE A 94 3.63 5.83 -15.01
N ASN A 95 3.56 4.86 -14.10
CA ASN A 95 4.60 4.63 -13.09
C ASN A 95 5.28 3.27 -13.33
N LYS A 96 6.03 2.78 -12.33
CA LYS A 96 6.77 1.52 -12.38
C LYS A 96 6.37 0.61 -11.22
N ILE A 97 5.10 0.69 -10.80
CA ILE A 97 4.56 -0.02 -9.64
C ILE A 97 4.34 -1.48 -10.01
N SER A 98 4.74 -2.39 -9.11
CA SER A 98 4.54 -3.84 -9.24
C SER A 98 3.88 -4.48 -8.01
N ASP A 99 3.89 -3.82 -6.86
CA ASP A 99 3.29 -4.31 -5.61
C ASP A 99 2.15 -3.38 -5.15
N LEU A 100 0.96 -3.95 -4.99
CA LEU A 100 -0.27 -3.25 -4.57
C LEU A 100 -0.66 -3.55 -3.13
N LYS A 101 0.11 -4.36 -2.38
CA LYS A 101 -0.19 -4.67 -0.97
C LYS A 101 -0.47 -3.43 -0.12
N PRO A 102 0.25 -2.31 -0.26
CA PRO A 102 -0.05 -1.10 0.52
C PRO A 102 -1.44 -0.50 0.26
N LEU A 103 -2.09 -0.83 -0.86
CA LEU A 103 -3.41 -0.30 -1.21
C LEU A 103 -4.57 -1.17 -0.68
N ALA A 104 -4.30 -2.38 -0.17
CA ALA A 104 -5.33 -3.37 0.13
C ALA A 104 -6.36 -2.92 1.18
N GLY A 105 -5.99 -1.98 2.05
CA GLY A 105 -6.87 -1.45 3.11
C GLY A 105 -7.67 -0.19 2.73
N LEU A 106 -7.49 0.36 1.53
CA LEU A 106 -8.06 1.65 1.12
C LEU A 106 -9.51 1.53 0.63
N THR A 107 -10.35 0.91 1.47
CA THR A 107 -11.73 0.50 1.15
C THR A 107 -12.69 1.64 0.78
N ALA A 108 -12.30 2.90 1.00
CA ALA A 108 -13.04 4.08 0.57
C ALA A 108 -12.80 4.48 -0.90
N LEU A 109 -11.86 3.84 -1.60
CA LEU A 109 -11.57 4.11 -3.01
C LEU A 109 -12.77 3.76 -3.90
N THR A 110 -13.18 4.73 -4.71
CA THR A 110 -14.21 4.60 -5.73
C THR A 110 -13.64 4.66 -7.15
N GLU A 111 -12.50 5.33 -7.32
CA GLU A 111 -11.82 5.51 -8.59
C GLU A 111 -10.33 5.17 -8.44
N LEU A 112 -9.83 4.25 -9.27
CA LEU A 112 -8.44 3.81 -9.23
C LEU A 112 -7.87 3.64 -10.64
N ASN A 113 -6.92 4.50 -11.02
CA ASN A 113 -6.17 4.37 -12.26
C ASN A 113 -4.74 3.92 -11.98
N LEU A 114 -4.42 2.70 -12.42
CA LEU A 114 -3.12 2.06 -12.33
C LEU A 114 -2.59 1.70 -13.73
N SER A 115 -3.12 2.32 -14.79
CA SER A 115 -2.73 2.02 -16.15
C SER A 115 -1.26 2.34 -16.41
N SER A 116 -0.64 1.61 -17.35
CA SER A 116 0.77 1.77 -17.71
C SER A 116 1.72 1.63 -16.51
N ASN A 117 1.62 0.50 -15.81
CA ASN A 117 2.50 0.09 -14.72
C ASN A 117 3.12 -1.29 -15.02
N LEU A 118 3.64 -1.99 -13.99
CA LEU A 118 4.31 -3.29 -14.10
C LEU A 118 3.55 -4.38 -13.33
N LEU A 119 2.23 -4.24 -13.18
CA LEU A 119 1.40 -5.11 -12.36
C LEU A 119 1.24 -6.49 -12.97
N VAL A 120 1.41 -7.52 -12.15
CA VAL A 120 1.15 -8.93 -12.51
C VAL A 120 0.05 -9.51 -11.63
N ASP A 121 0.11 -9.21 -10.34
CA ASP A 121 -0.87 -9.62 -9.34
C ASP A 121 -1.74 -8.43 -8.91
N VAL A 122 -3.05 -8.62 -8.99
CA VAL A 122 -4.06 -7.64 -8.56
C VAL A 122 -4.92 -8.15 -7.40
N SER A 123 -4.56 -9.29 -6.80
CA SER A 123 -5.22 -9.84 -5.61
C SER A 123 -5.33 -8.87 -4.43
N PRO A 124 -4.39 -7.93 -4.19
CA PRO A 124 -4.55 -6.96 -3.10
C PRO A 124 -5.74 -6.01 -3.27
N LEU A 125 -6.33 -5.89 -4.46
CA LEU A 125 -7.47 -5.01 -4.72
C LEU A 125 -8.82 -5.64 -4.32
N ASN A 126 -8.85 -6.92 -3.93
CA ASN A 126 -10.09 -7.68 -3.70
C ASN A 126 -11.01 -7.13 -2.60
N ALA A 127 -10.46 -6.35 -1.66
CA ALA A 127 -11.20 -5.76 -0.54
C ALA A 127 -11.75 -4.36 -0.85
N LEU A 128 -11.42 -3.78 -2.02
CA LEU A 128 -11.82 -2.42 -2.41
C LEU A 128 -13.23 -2.39 -3.00
N VAL A 129 -14.19 -2.95 -2.25
CA VAL A 129 -15.57 -3.21 -2.69
C VAL A 129 -16.38 -1.94 -3.09
N ALA A 130 -15.88 -0.75 -2.75
CA ALA A 130 -16.47 0.52 -3.15
C ALA A 130 -16.01 1.02 -4.54
N LEU A 131 -15.04 0.35 -5.17
CA LEU A 131 -14.53 0.71 -6.51
C LEU A 131 -15.65 0.66 -7.54
N LYS A 132 -15.76 1.74 -8.32
CA LYS A 132 -16.68 1.90 -9.44
C LYS A 132 -15.94 1.97 -10.77
N ASP A 133 -14.78 2.63 -10.78
CA ASP A 133 -13.90 2.75 -11.93
C ASP A 133 -12.52 2.19 -11.59
N LEU A 134 -12.08 1.20 -12.36
CA LEU A 134 -10.76 0.58 -12.26
C LEU A 134 -10.11 0.47 -13.64
N ASP A 135 -9.03 1.23 -13.83
CA ASP A 135 -8.18 1.09 -15.02
C ASP A 135 -6.87 0.38 -14.68
N LEU A 136 -6.73 -0.83 -15.21
CA LEU A 136 -5.54 -1.68 -15.11
C LEU A 136 -4.88 -1.89 -16.47
N SER A 137 -5.23 -1.10 -17.49
CA SER A 137 -4.70 -1.26 -18.84
C SER A 137 -3.18 -1.10 -18.93
N PHE A 138 -2.56 -1.67 -19.97
CA PHE A 138 -1.11 -1.61 -20.17
C PHE A 138 -0.30 -2.10 -18.96
N ASN A 139 -0.72 -3.22 -18.38
CA ASN A 139 -0.01 -3.94 -17.34
C ASN A 139 0.36 -5.36 -17.84
N ARG A 140 0.67 -6.27 -16.92
CA ARG A 140 1.05 -7.66 -17.19
C ARG A 140 0.14 -8.64 -16.44
N VAL A 141 -1.09 -8.24 -16.15
CA VAL A 141 -2.06 -9.04 -15.40
C VAL A 141 -2.54 -10.19 -16.27
N SER A 142 -2.49 -11.42 -15.73
CA SER A 142 -2.96 -12.63 -16.42
C SER A 142 -4.15 -13.31 -15.74
N ASP A 143 -4.43 -12.95 -14.50
CA ASP A 143 -5.55 -13.46 -13.71
C ASP A 143 -6.21 -12.30 -12.95
N VAL A 144 -7.53 -12.22 -13.06
CA VAL A 144 -8.39 -11.20 -12.43
C VAL A 144 -9.52 -11.85 -11.63
N SER A 145 -9.46 -13.15 -11.38
CA SER A 145 -10.48 -13.89 -10.61
C SER A 145 -10.74 -13.28 -9.24
N THR A 146 -9.74 -12.64 -8.63
CA THR A 146 -9.82 -11.93 -7.35
C THR A 146 -10.63 -10.65 -7.39
N LEU A 147 -10.88 -10.07 -8.57
CA LEU A 147 -11.71 -8.87 -8.74
C LEU A 147 -13.21 -9.19 -8.76
N SER A 148 -13.60 -10.47 -8.71
CA SER A 148 -15.00 -10.91 -8.74
C SER A 148 -15.85 -10.42 -7.55
N ASN A 149 -15.22 -9.97 -6.46
CA ASN A 149 -15.91 -9.42 -5.29
C ASN A 149 -16.18 -7.91 -5.39
N LEU A 150 -15.76 -7.25 -6.47
CA LEU A 150 -15.94 -5.81 -6.66
C LEU A 150 -17.33 -5.52 -7.24
N ASP A 151 -18.38 -5.79 -6.46
CA ASP A 151 -19.78 -5.72 -6.90
C ASP A 151 -20.23 -4.32 -7.35
N ALA A 152 -19.56 -3.26 -6.87
CA ALA A 152 -19.86 -1.87 -7.24
C ALA A 152 -19.20 -1.42 -8.55
N LEU A 153 -18.37 -2.27 -9.17
CA LEU A 153 -17.57 -1.91 -10.33
C LEU A 153 -18.45 -1.73 -11.57
N THR A 154 -18.48 -0.50 -12.10
CA THR A 154 -19.23 -0.14 -13.31
C THR A 154 -18.35 -0.06 -14.54
N GLU A 155 -17.07 0.28 -14.36
CA GLU A 155 -16.09 0.43 -15.43
C GLU A 155 -14.80 -0.32 -15.07
N LEU A 156 -14.37 -1.21 -15.97
CA LEU A 156 -13.15 -2.00 -15.82
C LEU A 156 -12.38 -2.03 -17.14
N ASN A 157 -11.22 -1.40 -17.17
CA ASN A 157 -10.33 -1.44 -18.33
C ASN A 157 -9.15 -2.39 -18.08
N LEU A 158 -9.12 -3.48 -18.84
CA LEU A 158 -8.06 -4.49 -18.80
C LEU A 158 -7.29 -4.60 -20.13
N SER A 159 -7.48 -3.65 -21.04
CA SER A 159 -6.81 -3.66 -22.35
C SER A 159 -5.28 -3.73 -22.21
N PHE A 160 -4.60 -4.36 -23.18
CA PHE A 160 -3.15 -4.48 -23.18
C PHE A 160 -2.55 -5.14 -21.91
N ASN A 161 -3.23 -6.16 -21.40
CA ASN A 161 -2.72 -7.08 -20.37
C ASN A 161 -2.36 -8.45 -20.97
N LEU A 162 -2.09 -9.43 -20.10
CA LEU A 162 -1.76 -10.81 -20.46
C LEU A 162 -2.93 -11.78 -20.20
N LEU A 163 -4.15 -11.25 -20.02
CA LEU A 163 -5.38 -12.03 -19.85
C LEU A 163 -5.58 -12.93 -21.06
N ALA A 164 -5.36 -14.23 -20.86
CA ALA A 164 -5.45 -15.25 -21.88
C ALA A 164 -4.89 -14.80 -23.25
N ARG A 165 -3.60 -14.43 -23.30
CA ARG A 165 -2.83 -14.87 -24.48
C ARG A 165 -2.98 -16.39 -24.46
N CYS A 166 -3.84 -16.91 -25.34
CA CYS A 166 -4.13 -18.33 -25.46
C CYS A 166 -2.83 -19.09 -25.24
N ALA A 167 -2.76 -19.85 -24.14
CA ALA A 167 -1.91 -21.02 -24.06
C ALA A 167 -2.47 -22.10 -25.02
N ALA A 168 -2.77 -21.71 -26.26
CA ALA A 168 -2.68 -22.59 -27.40
C ALA A 168 -1.20 -22.93 -27.50
N THR A 169 -0.81 -23.86 -26.62
CA THR A 169 0.14 -24.92 -26.82
C THR A 169 1.17 -24.62 -27.89
N ARG A 170 2.45 -24.68 -27.49
CA ARG A 170 3.59 -24.97 -28.36
C ARG A 170 3.48 -26.35 -29.08
N ARG A 171 2.24 -26.83 -29.30
CA ARG A 171 1.81 -28.15 -29.73
C ARG A 171 0.51 -28.12 -30.58
N ALA A 172 0.07 -26.94 -31.04
CA ALA A 172 -1.04 -26.80 -31.99
C ALA A 172 -0.69 -25.97 -33.24
N CYS A 173 0.59 -25.85 -33.59
CA CYS A 173 0.95 -25.69 -35.01
C CYS A 173 0.97 -27.10 -35.60
N GLY A 174 -0.13 -27.50 -36.25
CA GLY A 174 -0.03 -28.48 -37.33
C GLY A 174 0.84 -27.90 -38.47
N PRO A 175 1.32 -28.72 -39.40
CA PRO A 175 2.23 -28.28 -40.47
C PRO A 175 1.62 -27.31 -41.49
N GLU A 176 0.38 -26.84 -41.29
CA GLU A 176 -0.26 -25.87 -42.16
C GLU A 176 -0.37 -24.53 -41.43
N GLY A 177 0.48 -23.60 -41.87
CA GLY A 177 0.88 -22.42 -41.15
C GLY A 177 -0.20 -21.36 -40.92
N CYS A 178 0.14 -20.41 -40.06
CA CYS A 178 -0.54 -19.13 -39.92
C CYS A 178 -0.70 -18.48 -41.30
N GLY A 179 -1.91 -18.48 -41.82
CA GLY A 179 -2.30 -17.66 -42.96
C GLY A 179 -2.14 -16.19 -42.59
N SER A 180 -1.32 -15.51 -43.37
CA SER A 180 -1.23 -14.05 -43.43
C SER A 180 -2.55 -13.48 -43.94
N GLU A 181 -3.23 -12.69 -43.12
CA GLU A 181 -4.09 -11.62 -43.62
C GLU A 181 -3.60 -10.30 -43.06
N LEU A 182 -3.14 -9.46 -44.01
CA LEU A 182 -2.56 -8.11 -43.97
C LEU A 182 -1.05 -8.03 -43.69
#